data_AF-A0A2A9DVJ0-F1
#
_entry.id   AF-A0A2A9DVJ0-F1
#
_cell.length_a   1.000
_cell.length_b   1.000
_cell.length_c   1.000
_cell.angle_alpha   90.00
_cell.angle_beta   90.00
_cell.angle_gamma   90.00
#
_symmetry.space_group_name_H-M   'P 1'
#
loop_
_entity.id
_entity.type
_entity.pdbx_description
1 polymer ?
#
loop_
_entity_poly.entity_id
_entity_poly.type
_entity_poly.pdbx_seq_one_letter_code
_entity_poly.pdbx_strand_id
1 'polypeptide(L)'
;MQEDALRERGTNAEDSVSGSSEEIVDAMRSRVTELIDHYRAALQSSLDGLTEDEAKTRLVPSKTTLLGLVKHATYLEGFYFNRALTNRSFADIGIASTPDRSFTVTKADTIASVQQAYERRCQESRERIAELTFDASVHGDKPRAVWAIHLQMLRELAQHTGHADILREQVLDRRPR
;
A
#
# COMPACT_ATOMS: atom_id res chain seq x y z
N MET A 1 54.20 47.52 6.70
CA MET A 1 53.47 47.32 7.97
C MET A 1 52.03 47.65 7.69
N GLN A 2 51.06 46.75 7.71
CA GLN A 2 51.03 45.35 8.09
C GLN A 2 49.75 44.77 7.46
N GLU A 3 49.86 43.55 6.93
CA GLU A 3 48.75 42.74 6.45
C GLU A 3 47.69 42.57 7.54
N ASP A 4 46.40 42.66 7.20
CA ASP A 4 45.38 41.98 8.01
C ASP A 4 44.27 41.38 7.15
N ALA A 5 43.93 40.15 7.51
CA ALA A 5 43.62 39.09 6.59
C ALA A 5 42.15 39.03 6.15
N LEU A 6 41.99 38.81 4.85
CA LEU A 6 40.83 38.19 4.23
C LEU A 6 40.81 36.69 4.59
N ARG A 7 39.82 36.25 5.40
CA ARG A 7 39.27 34.86 5.61
C ARG A 7 38.61 34.86 7.01
N GLU A 8 37.36 34.44 7.22
CA GLU A 8 36.81 33.08 7.08
C GLU A 8 35.27 33.14 6.96
N ARG A 9 34.66 32.34 6.05
CA ARG A 9 33.87 31.11 6.32
C ARG A 9 32.75 31.30 7.37
N GLY A 10 31.50 30.90 7.14
CA GLY A 10 30.93 30.07 6.09
C GLY A 10 29.41 30.02 6.23
N THR A 11 28.78 29.65 5.13
CA THR A 11 27.36 29.34 4.98
C THR A 11 26.95 28.15 5.84
N ASN A 12 25.65 28.08 6.12
CA ASN A 12 24.83 26.92 6.49
C ASN A 12 24.86 26.46 7.96
N ALA A 13 23.88 26.96 8.72
CA ALA A 13 23.06 26.08 9.55
C ALA A 13 21.71 25.93 8.83
N GLU A 14 21.70 25.06 7.82
CA GLU A 14 20.47 24.40 7.39
C GLU A 14 19.89 23.71 8.64
N ASP A 15 18.57 23.83 8.84
CA ASP A 15 17.82 23.15 9.89
C ASP A 15 18.22 21.67 9.95
N SER A 16 19.15 21.34 10.85
CA SER A 16 19.59 19.96 11.03
C SER A 16 18.48 19.24 11.77
N VAL A 17 17.89 18.24 11.12
CA VAL A 17 17.04 17.25 11.79
C VAL A 17 17.95 16.50 12.76
N SER A 18 18.09 17.02 13.99
CA SER A 18 18.96 16.49 15.03
C SER A 18 18.26 15.37 15.81
N GLY A 19 17.83 14.33 15.10
CA GLY A 19 17.36 13.09 15.72
C GLY A 19 18.48 12.06 15.79
N SER A 20 18.48 11.21 16.83
CA SER A 20 19.29 9.99 16.81
C SER A 20 18.92 9.11 15.61
N SER A 21 19.81 8.22 15.17
CA SER A 21 19.51 7.33 14.03
C SER A 21 18.25 6.48 14.27
N GLU A 22 17.97 6.13 15.52
CA GLU A 22 16.78 5.36 15.92
C GLU A 22 15.52 6.21 15.80
N GLU A 23 15.55 7.45 16.28
CA GLU A 23 14.43 8.41 16.15
C GLU A 23 14.08 8.68 14.67
N ILE A 24 15.08 8.79 13.80
CA ILE A 24 14.87 8.98 12.36
C ILE A 24 14.20 7.73 11.75
N VAL A 25 14.63 6.53 12.12
CA VAL A 25 14.05 5.27 11.63
C VAL A 25 12.60 5.11 12.08
N ASP A 26 12.30 5.46 13.33
CA ASP A 26 10.93 5.42 13.85
C ASP A 26 10.03 6.47 13.19
N ALA A 27 10.54 7.68 12.97
CA ALA A 27 9.82 8.72 12.23
C ALA A 27 9.52 8.28 10.78
N MET A 28 10.48 7.66 10.10
CA MET A 28 10.27 7.11 8.76
C MET A 28 9.24 5.97 8.75
N ARG A 29 9.34 5.03 9.70
CA ARG A 29 8.35 3.96 9.85
C ARG A 29 6.95 4.53 10.06
N SER A 30 6.82 5.49 10.97
CA SER A 30 5.54 6.15 11.28
C SER A 30 4.96 6.81 10.04
N ARG A 31 5.78 7.61 9.33
CA ARG A 31 5.32 8.32 8.12
C ARG A 31 4.89 7.38 7.00
N VAL A 32 5.65 6.33 6.73
CA VAL A 32 5.29 5.36 5.68
C VAL A 32 4.04 4.57 6.08
N THR A 33 3.88 4.22 7.36
CA THR A 33 2.68 3.54 7.87
C THR A 33 1.44 4.42 7.72
N GLU A 34 1.54 5.70 8.08
CA GLU A 34 0.45 6.67 7.91
C GLU A 34 0.03 6.78 6.43
N LEU A 35 0.99 6.85 5.51
CA LEU A 35 0.70 6.90 4.07
C LEU A 35 0.04 5.60 3.57
N ILE A 36 0.50 4.44 4.04
CA ILE A 36 -0.14 3.16 3.71
C ILE A 36 -1.59 3.14 4.20
N ASP A 37 -1.85 3.55 5.44
CA ASP A 37 -3.20 3.58 6.00
C ASP A 37 -4.10 4.59 5.28
N HIS A 38 -3.55 5.74 4.86
CA HIS A 38 -4.25 6.68 3.99
C HIS A 38 -4.71 6.04 2.69
N TYR A 39 -3.81 5.36 1.95
CA TYR A 39 -4.18 4.74 0.68
C TYR A 39 -5.05 3.49 0.84
N ARG A 40 -4.92 2.75 1.95
CA ARG A 40 -5.87 1.67 2.31
C ARG A 40 -7.29 2.23 2.42
N ALA A 41 -7.46 3.31 3.19
CA ALA A 41 -8.75 3.96 3.37
C ALA A 41 -9.29 4.53 2.06
N ALA A 42 -8.44 5.21 1.28
CA ALA A 42 -8.82 5.79 -0.01
C ALA A 42 -9.33 4.69 -0.97
N LEU A 43 -8.57 3.60 -1.11
CA LEU A 43 -8.96 2.49 -1.99
C LEU A 43 -10.27 1.83 -1.52
N GLN A 44 -10.46 1.69 -0.21
CA GLN A 44 -11.70 1.14 0.34
C GLN A 44 -12.91 2.04 0.07
N SER A 45 -12.76 3.35 0.24
CA SER A 45 -13.82 4.35 -0.02
C SER A 45 -14.12 4.53 -1.52
N SER A 46 -13.25 4.05 -2.41
CA SER A 46 -13.48 4.10 -3.86
C SER A 46 -14.74 3.32 -4.30
N LEU A 47 -15.29 2.46 -3.43
CA LEU A 47 -16.52 1.71 -3.67
C LEU A 47 -17.78 2.40 -3.12
N ASP A 48 -17.64 3.48 -2.36
CA ASP A 48 -18.74 4.07 -1.62
C ASP A 48 -19.82 4.59 -2.57
N GLY A 49 -21.08 4.26 -2.25
CA GLY A 49 -22.24 4.69 -3.04
C GLY A 49 -22.32 4.07 -4.44
N LEU A 50 -21.51 3.07 -4.78
CA LEU A 50 -21.65 2.31 -6.03
C LEU A 50 -22.61 1.14 -5.84
N THR A 51 -23.28 0.78 -6.93
CA THR A 51 -23.96 -0.51 -7.05
C THR A 51 -22.94 -1.63 -7.32
N GLU A 52 -23.35 -2.87 -7.09
CA GLU A 52 -22.52 -4.05 -7.39
C GLU A 52 -22.10 -4.10 -8.86
N ASP A 53 -23.00 -3.76 -9.78
CA ASP A 53 -22.72 -3.76 -11.21
C ASP A 53 -21.73 -2.65 -11.59
N GLU A 54 -21.90 -1.45 -11.02
CA GLU A 54 -20.95 -0.34 -11.19
C GLU A 54 -19.55 -0.72 -10.71
N ALA A 55 -19.42 -1.29 -9.51
CA ALA A 55 -18.13 -1.68 -8.94
C ALA A 55 -17.43 -2.78 -9.76
N LYS A 56 -18.20 -3.63 -10.44
CA LYS A 56 -17.73 -4.74 -11.30
C LYS A 56 -17.51 -4.35 -12.76
N THR A 57 -17.86 -3.12 -13.13
CA THR A 57 -17.78 -2.68 -14.52
C THR A 57 -16.32 -2.59 -14.98
N ARG A 58 -16.02 -3.20 -16.12
CA ARG A 58 -14.73 -3.15 -16.78
C ARG A 58 -14.72 -2.05 -17.83
N LEU A 59 -13.87 -1.06 -17.64
CA LEU A 59 -13.79 0.14 -18.49
C LEU A 59 -12.50 0.22 -19.32
N VAL A 60 -11.56 -0.67 -19.07
CA VAL A 60 -10.25 -0.74 -19.75
C VAL A 60 -9.96 -2.17 -20.23
N PRO A 61 -9.05 -2.35 -21.21
CA PRO A 61 -8.70 -3.68 -21.71
C PRO A 61 -8.01 -4.60 -20.70
N SER A 62 -7.51 -4.12 -19.56
CA SER A 62 -7.03 -4.97 -18.46
C SER A 62 -8.20 -5.59 -17.67
N LYS A 63 -7.95 -6.52 -16.74
CA LYS A 63 -8.97 -7.06 -15.83
C LYS A 63 -9.40 -6.07 -14.73
N THR A 64 -8.93 -4.83 -14.78
CA THR A 64 -9.13 -3.85 -13.71
C THR A 64 -10.58 -3.39 -13.66
N THR A 65 -11.16 -3.47 -12.48
CA THR A 65 -12.47 -2.94 -12.07
C THR A 65 -12.29 -2.33 -10.68
N LEU A 66 -13.22 -1.48 -10.21
CA LEU A 66 -13.10 -0.89 -8.87
C LEU A 66 -13.12 -1.98 -7.79
N LEU A 67 -14.04 -2.94 -7.87
CA LEU A 67 -14.09 -4.08 -6.95
C LEU A 67 -12.85 -4.96 -7.08
N GLY A 68 -12.35 -5.15 -8.30
CA GLY A 68 -11.14 -5.90 -8.60
C GLY A 68 -9.87 -5.25 -8.01
N LEU A 69 -9.80 -3.92 -7.92
CA LEU A 69 -8.68 -3.20 -7.30
C LEU A 69 -8.63 -3.45 -5.79
N VAL A 70 -9.76 -3.36 -5.08
CA VAL A 70 -9.82 -3.68 -3.63
C VAL A 70 -9.49 -5.15 -3.38
N LYS A 71 -9.98 -6.05 -4.24
CA LYS A 71 -9.66 -7.49 -4.17
C LYS A 71 -8.18 -7.76 -4.44
N HIS A 72 -7.58 -7.05 -5.39
CA HIS A 72 -6.14 -7.09 -5.64
C HIS A 72 -5.32 -6.58 -4.45
N ALA A 73 -5.72 -5.46 -3.83
CA ALA A 73 -5.06 -4.95 -2.64
C ALA A 73 -5.13 -5.95 -1.47
N THR A 74 -6.25 -6.66 -1.31
CA THR A 74 -6.36 -7.78 -0.34
C THR A 74 -5.32 -8.88 -0.61
N TYR A 75 -5.07 -9.21 -1.89
CA TYR A 75 -3.99 -10.12 -2.27
C TYR A 75 -2.61 -9.57 -1.91
N LEU A 76 -2.34 -8.28 -2.19
CA LEU A 76 -1.06 -7.64 -1.92
C LEU A 76 -0.72 -7.65 -0.43
N GLU A 77 -1.68 -7.35 0.43
CA GLU A 77 -1.52 -7.43 1.89
C GLU A 77 -1.06 -8.83 2.33
N GLY A 78 -1.75 -9.88 1.85
CA GLY A 78 -1.36 -11.26 2.14
C GLY A 78 -0.02 -11.68 1.52
N PHE A 79 0.34 -11.12 0.37
CA PHE A 79 1.62 -11.40 -0.26
C PHE A 79 2.78 -10.75 0.51
N TYR A 80 2.69 -9.45 0.77
CA TYR A 80 3.78 -8.67 1.35
C TYR A 80 3.91 -8.84 2.86
N PHE A 81 2.80 -8.91 3.60
CA PHE A 81 2.84 -8.98 5.07
C PHE A 81 2.65 -10.39 5.63
N ASN A 82 2.43 -11.41 4.79
CA ASN A 82 2.40 -12.80 5.24
C ASN A 82 3.36 -13.68 4.44
N ARG A 83 3.24 -13.73 3.11
CA ARG A 83 4.09 -14.62 2.32
C ARG A 83 5.57 -14.24 2.38
N ALA A 84 5.89 -12.95 2.25
CA ALA A 84 7.28 -12.48 2.33
C ALA A 84 7.93 -12.75 3.70
N LEU A 85 7.12 -12.90 4.75
CA LEU A 85 7.58 -13.18 6.12
C LEU A 85 7.72 -14.69 6.39
N THR A 86 6.83 -15.51 5.84
CA THR A 86 6.65 -16.91 6.28
C THR A 86 6.95 -17.98 5.23
N ASN A 87 7.02 -17.61 3.95
CA ASN A 87 7.05 -18.53 2.80
C ASN A 87 5.88 -19.51 2.67
N ARG A 88 4.79 -19.34 3.43
CA ARG A 88 3.63 -20.21 3.33
C ARG A 88 3.06 -20.19 1.89
N SER A 89 2.44 -21.29 1.48
CA SER A 89 1.90 -21.38 0.12
C SER A 89 0.77 -20.37 -0.09
N PHE A 90 0.49 -20.00 -1.34
CA PHE A 90 -0.64 -19.11 -1.67
C PHE A 90 -1.97 -19.66 -1.13
N ALA A 91 -2.16 -20.98 -1.20
CA ALA A 91 -3.34 -21.66 -0.67
C ALA A 91 -3.45 -21.55 0.85
N ASP A 92 -2.35 -21.77 1.58
CA ASP A 92 -2.33 -21.67 3.05
C ASP A 92 -2.59 -20.26 3.57
N ILE A 93 -2.20 -19.25 2.79
CA ILE A 93 -2.44 -17.83 3.09
C ILE A 93 -3.86 -17.40 2.68
N GLY A 94 -4.51 -18.17 1.80
CA GLY A 94 -5.83 -17.86 1.24
C GLY A 94 -5.79 -16.71 0.24
N ILE A 95 -4.76 -16.65 -0.62
CA ILE A 95 -4.61 -15.62 -1.66
C ILE A 95 -4.46 -16.26 -3.05
N ALA A 96 -4.71 -15.48 -4.11
CA ALA A 96 -4.58 -15.95 -5.48
C ALA A 96 -3.15 -16.45 -5.80
N SER A 97 -3.03 -17.41 -6.71
CA SER A 97 -1.72 -17.98 -7.07
C SER A 97 -0.86 -17.06 -7.96
N THR A 98 -1.45 -16.03 -8.57
CA THR A 98 -0.75 -15.05 -9.40
C THR A 98 -1.37 -13.65 -9.24
N PRO A 99 -0.60 -12.58 -9.50
CA PRO A 99 -1.14 -11.22 -9.51
C PRO A 99 -2.31 -11.05 -10.49
N ASP A 100 -2.21 -11.56 -11.71
CA ASP A 100 -3.31 -11.48 -12.70
C ASP A 100 -4.61 -12.13 -12.20
N ARG A 101 -4.53 -13.26 -11.48
CA ARG A 101 -5.73 -13.92 -10.93
C ARG A 101 -6.38 -13.13 -9.80
N SER A 102 -5.63 -12.33 -9.06
CA SER A 102 -6.19 -11.56 -7.93
C SER A 102 -7.14 -10.42 -8.35
N PHE A 103 -7.08 -9.98 -9.61
CA PHE A 103 -8.09 -9.06 -10.19
C PHE A 103 -9.40 -9.76 -10.58
N THR A 104 -9.48 -11.09 -10.48
CA THR A 104 -10.65 -11.83 -10.95
C THR A 104 -11.81 -11.66 -9.98
N VAL A 105 -12.83 -10.94 -10.44
CA VAL A 105 -14.11 -10.79 -9.76
C VAL A 105 -15.09 -11.84 -10.27
N THR A 106 -15.84 -12.45 -9.35
CA THR A 106 -16.81 -13.53 -9.57
C THR A 106 -18.21 -13.03 -9.22
N LYS A 107 -19.24 -13.81 -9.57
CA LYS A 107 -20.63 -13.49 -9.24
C LYS A 107 -20.90 -13.44 -7.72
N ALA A 108 -20.10 -14.17 -6.93
CA ALA A 108 -20.25 -14.23 -5.48
C ALA A 108 -19.58 -13.04 -4.76
N ASP A 109 -18.67 -12.33 -5.42
CA ASP A 109 -18.04 -11.16 -4.82
C ASP A 109 -19.06 -10.02 -4.73
N THR A 110 -19.26 -9.50 -3.54
CA THR A 110 -20.02 -8.26 -3.28
C THR A 110 -19.09 -7.18 -2.74
N ILE A 111 -19.46 -5.91 -2.87
CA ILE A 111 -18.75 -4.77 -2.26
C ILE A 111 -18.49 -5.06 -0.77
N ALA A 112 -19.53 -5.42 -0.02
CA ALA A 112 -19.42 -5.72 1.40
C ALA A 112 -18.45 -6.87 1.70
N SER A 113 -18.53 -7.98 0.94
CA SER A 113 -17.65 -9.13 1.17
C SER A 113 -16.18 -8.81 0.91
N VAL A 114 -15.89 -8.01 -0.12
CA VAL A 114 -14.55 -7.65 -0.53
C VAL A 114 -13.97 -6.59 0.42
N GLN A 115 -14.75 -5.57 0.81
CA GLN A 115 -14.32 -4.59 1.82
C GLN A 115 -14.00 -5.28 3.15
N GLN A 116 -14.88 -6.17 3.63
CA GLN A 116 -14.64 -6.89 4.88
C GLN A 116 -13.41 -7.81 4.80
N ALA A 117 -13.18 -8.47 3.66
CA ALA A 117 -11.97 -9.27 3.45
C ALA A 117 -10.70 -8.41 3.43
N TYR A 118 -10.78 -7.23 2.83
CA TYR A 118 -9.68 -6.29 2.77
C TYR A 118 -9.33 -5.75 4.16
N GLU A 119 -10.32 -5.25 4.92
CA GLU A 119 -10.15 -4.75 6.29
C GLU A 119 -9.50 -5.78 7.22
N ARG A 120 -10.03 -7.02 7.22
CA ARG A 120 -9.45 -8.12 8.00
C ARG A 120 -7.99 -8.34 7.64
N ARG A 121 -7.67 -8.32 6.34
CA ARG A 121 -6.29 -8.56 5.88
C ARG A 121 -5.36 -7.39 6.22
N CYS A 122 -5.82 -6.15 6.17
CA CYS A 122 -5.07 -4.99 6.65
C CYS A 122 -4.76 -5.12 8.15
N GLN A 123 -5.72 -5.60 8.93
CA GLN A 123 -5.53 -5.84 10.36
C GLN A 123 -4.49 -6.96 10.63
N GLU A 124 -4.64 -8.11 9.98
CA GLU A 124 -3.64 -9.19 10.04
C GLU A 124 -2.24 -8.71 9.63
N SER A 125 -2.16 -7.82 8.65
CA SER A 125 -0.89 -7.27 8.18
C SER A 125 -0.20 -6.42 9.23
N ARG A 126 -0.94 -5.56 9.93
CA ARG A 126 -0.43 -4.76 11.06
C ARG A 126 0.08 -5.65 12.19
N GLU A 127 -0.69 -6.66 12.57
CA GLU A 127 -0.32 -7.60 13.64
C GLU A 127 0.98 -8.36 13.33
N ARG A 128 1.19 -8.75 12.07
CA ARG A 128 2.37 -9.53 11.67
C ARG A 128 3.68 -8.76 11.71
N ILE A 129 3.64 -7.45 11.56
CA ILE A 129 4.85 -6.61 11.55
C ILE A 129 5.07 -5.84 12.85
N ALA A 130 4.12 -5.89 13.79
CA ALA A 130 4.13 -5.08 15.01
C ALA A 130 5.42 -5.27 15.81
N GLU A 131 5.85 -6.52 15.97
CA GLU A 131 7.03 -6.91 16.77
C GLU A 131 8.34 -6.88 15.99
N LEU A 132 8.32 -6.53 14.70
CA LEU A 132 9.53 -6.47 13.88
C LEU A 132 10.10 -5.06 13.90
N THR A 133 11.42 -4.91 13.99
CA THR A 133 12.10 -3.62 13.75
C THR A 133 12.04 -3.27 12.25
N PHE A 134 12.20 -1.99 11.90
CA PHE A 134 12.03 -1.54 10.52
C PHE A 134 13.18 -1.99 9.59
N ASP A 135 14.36 -2.17 10.15
CA ASP A 135 15.58 -2.65 9.49
C ASP A 135 15.74 -4.19 9.52
N ALA A 136 14.91 -4.91 10.28
CA ALA A 136 14.93 -6.37 10.33
C ALA A 136 14.81 -6.99 8.94
N SER A 137 15.61 -8.02 8.69
CA SER A 137 15.53 -8.81 7.46
C SER A 137 14.62 -10.02 7.65
N VAL A 138 13.60 -10.14 6.79
CA VAL A 138 12.70 -11.29 6.73
C VAL A 138 13.08 -12.20 5.57
N HIS A 139 12.91 -13.50 5.75
CA HIS A 139 13.46 -14.54 4.86
C HIS A 139 12.39 -15.54 4.42
N GLY A 140 11.13 -15.12 4.29
CA GLY A 140 10.05 -15.99 3.84
C GLY A 140 10.34 -16.53 2.44
N ASP A 141 10.03 -15.76 1.41
CA ASP A 141 10.26 -16.20 0.03
C ASP A 141 11.58 -15.73 -0.57
N LYS A 142 11.96 -14.48 -0.28
CA LYS A 142 13.20 -13.85 -0.68
C LYS A 142 13.64 -12.90 0.44
N PRO A 143 14.94 -12.83 0.78
CA PRO A 143 15.44 -11.90 1.79
C PRO A 143 15.08 -10.46 1.47
N ARG A 144 14.40 -9.77 2.39
CA ARG A 144 13.97 -8.37 2.27
C ARG A 144 13.94 -7.72 3.65
N ALA A 145 14.33 -6.45 3.73
CA ALA A 145 14.13 -5.67 4.94
C ALA A 145 12.65 -5.28 5.11
N VAL A 146 12.18 -5.11 6.35
CA VAL A 146 10.79 -4.72 6.65
C VAL A 146 10.44 -3.36 6.04
N TRP A 147 11.36 -2.39 6.03
CA TRP A 147 11.15 -1.11 5.35
C TRP A 147 10.91 -1.26 3.84
N ALA A 148 11.58 -2.22 3.20
CA ALA A 148 11.42 -2.46 1.77
C ALA A 148 10.02 -3.02 1.46
N ILE A 149 9.46 -3.84 2.38
CA ILE A 149 8.09 -4.33 2.28
C ILE A 149 7.09 -3.16 2.38
N HIS A 150 7.29 -2.24 3.32
CA HIS A 150 6.43 -1.07 3.47
C HIS A 150 6.45 -0.16 2.24
N LEU A 151 7.65 0.19 1.73
CA LEU A 151 7.75 1.02 0.53
C LEU A 151 7.14 0.34 -0.71
N GLN A 152 7.31 -0.96 -0.80
CA GLN A 152 6.69 -1.76 -1.85
C GLN A 152 5.16 -1.76 -1.72
N MET A 153 4.59 -1.87 -0.52
CA MET A 153 3.15 -1.75 -0.31
C MET A 153 2.65 -0.34 -0.65
N LEU A 154 3.35 0.70 -0.18
CA LEU A 154 3.02 2.10 -0.44
C LEU A 154 2.94 2.38 -1.94
N ARG A 155 3.93 1.93 -2.73
CA ARG A 155 3.92 2.11 -4.19
C ARG A 155 2.69 1.48 -4.83
N GLU A 156 2.38 0.23 -4.50
CA GLU A 156 1.26 -0.49 -5.12
C GLU A 156 -0.07 0.17 -4.77
N LEU A 157 -0.26 0.55 -3.49
CA LEU A 157 -1.49 1.21 -3.05
C LEU A 157 -1.66 2.57 -3.72
N ALA A 158 -0.64 3.43 -3.71
CA ALA A 158 -0.72 4.74 -4.34
C ALA A 158 -1.05 4.64 -5.84
N GLN A 159 -0.42 3.69 -6.54
CA GLN A 159 -0.71 3.45 -7.95
C GLN A 159 -2.15 2.97 -8.17
N HIS A 160 -2.64 2.03 -7.34
CA HIS A 160 -3.98 1.47 -7.48
C HIS A 160 -5.09 2.43 -7.06
N THR A 161 -4.86 3.30 -6.09
CA THR A 161 -5.76 4.41 -5.76
C THR A 161 -5.88 5.36 -6.95
N GLY A 162 -4.77 5.74 -7.59
CA GLY A 162 -4.83 6.56 -8.81
C GLY A 162 -5.61 5.90 -9.96
N HIS A 163 -5.49 4.57 -10.13
CA HIS A 163 -6.34 3.85 -11.09
C HIS A 163 -7.82 3.85 -10.67
N ALA A 164 -8.10 3.73 -9.36
CA ALA A 164 -9.46 3.73 -8.84
C ALA A 164 -10.14 5.09 -9.09
N ASP A 165 -9.45 6.20 -8.90
CA ASP A 165 -10.00 7.55 -9.11
C ASP A 165 -10.52 7.72 -10.55
N ILE A 166 -9.69 7.37 -11.55
CA ILE A 166 -10.05 7.48 -12.96
C ILE A 166 -11.21 6.54 -13.33
N LEU A 167 -11.21 5.31 -12.81
CA LEU A 167 -12.31 4.37 -13.08
C LEU A 167 -13.61 4.82 -12.41
N ARG A 168 -13.53 5.37 -11.20
CA ARG A 168 -14.69 5.88 -10.47
C ARG A 168 -15.32 7.07 -11.17
N GLU A 169 -14.52 8.01 -11.66
CA GLU A 169 -15.00 9.13 -12.48
C GLU A 169 -15.82 8.62 -13.67
N GLN A 170 -15.26 7.68 -14.43
CA GLN A 170 -15.93 7.11 -15.62
C GLN A 170 -17.18 6.29 -15.29
N VAL A 171 -17.22 5.62 -14.13
CA VAL A 171 -18.43 4.90 -13.67
C VAL A 171 -19.54 5.89 -13.35
N LEU A 172 -19.23 6.97 -12.62
CA LEU A 172 -20.22 7.94 -12.19
C LEU A 172 -20.77 8.77 -13.35
N ASP A 173 -19.95 9.12 -14.34
CA ASP A 173 -20.38 9.85 -15.56
C ASP A 173 -21.41 9.05 -16.40
N ARG A 174 -21.44 7.72 -16.26
CA ARG A 174 -22.40 6.84 -16.94
C ARG A 174 -23.77 6.77 -16.28
N ARG A 175 -23.95 7.37 -15.09
CA ARG A 175 -25.25 7.38 -14.42
C ARG A 175 -26.26 8.18 -15.26
N PRO A 176 -27.54 7.77 -15.30
CA PRO A 176 -28.59 8.59 -15.89
C PRO A 176 -28.61 9.97 -15.21
N ARG A 177 -28.71 11.04 -16.01
CA ARG A 177 -28.89 12.41 -15.52
C ARG A 177 -30.31 12.66 -15.05
#